data_AF-A0AAV9XBB2-F1
#
_entry.id   AF-A0AAV9XBB2-F1
#
_cell.length_a   1.000
_cell.length_b   1.000
_cell.length_c   1.000
_cell.angle_alpha   90.00
_cell.angle_beta   90.00
_cell.angle_gamma   90.00
#
_symmetry.space_group_name_H-M   'P 1'
#
loop_
_entity.id
_entity.type
_entity.pdbx_description
1 polymer ?
#
loop_
_entity_poly.entity_id
_entity_poly.type
_entity_poly.pdbx_seq_one_letter_code
_entity_poly.pdbx_strand_id
1 'polypeptide(L)'
;MTALSIVESSTAYTTLVTYLSSLPATTIQLQTATATLTQDITPTPTSTIPTHLETLWSSVLLHACRSSYNSDTHHTALANLLSSIQNTNINNTIHQEEQDPELELTPELTYHEKRFTWSTLPDFNIQIRKWYNCSPSSQSTPLQGLTFGNKEWLNFNAFLSLFTHLTLTKYPLKMDISKLDPLGGDAANDPPSITPLLIDRLVGTDDYEGNISDIPLVGDNNKYTRESGGIHCCRQDEEGGLEDEEDEYTPQRSAGDYSLYAIHTLRELEHGKPCADIRYVDISAAAVWVIFAGEKLYEMCKVGRKYAGNVACGGQEFKDERWRGFSVDRWKVWLAGFMMFLLMIEGDDDVGEEEQETRELIARAVGVMEARE
;
A
#
# COMPACT_ATOMS: atom_id res chain seq x y z
N MET A 1 26.21 16.85 -7.03
CA MET A 1 25.48 15.69 -7.57
C MET A 1 24.35 15.40 -6.58
N THR A 2 23.09 15.41 -7.02
CA THR A 2 21.92 15.15 -6.16
C THR A 2 21.77 13.64 -5.93
N ALA A 3 21.06 13.24 -4.87
CA ALA A 3 20.74 11.82 -4.65
C ALA A 3 20.02 11.21 -5.87
N LEU A 4 19.10 11.96 -6.49
CA LEU A 4 18.44 11.56 -7.74
C LEU A 4 19.47 11.25 -8.86
N SER A 5 20.43 12.14 -9.11
CA SER A 5 21.43 11.93 -10.16
C SER A 5 22.36 10.74 -9.90
N ILE A 6 22.60 10.40 -8.62
CA ILE A 6 23.35 9.18 -8.25
C ILE A 6 22.55 7.93 -8.62
N VAL A 7 21.26 7.90 -8.30
CA VAL A 7 20.36 6.80 -8.67
C VAL A 7 20.27 6.67 -10.19
N GLU A 8 20.02 7.76 -10.91
CA GLU A 8 19.85 7.76 -12.37
C GLU A 8 21.11 7.35 -13.15
N SER A 9 22.30 7.57 -12.59
CA SER A 9 23.57 7.15 -13.18
C SER A 9 23.99 5.73 -12.80
N SER A 10 23.23 5.04 -11.94
CA SER A 10 23.55 3.70 -11.49
C SER A 10 23.31 2.62 -12.55
N THR A 11 24.05 1.52 -12.45
CA THR A 11 23.83 0.31 -13.26
C THR A 11 22.42 -0.24 -13.08
N ALA A 12 21.87 -0.16 -11.86
CA ALA A 12 20.51 -0.62 -11.56
C ALA A 12 19.45 0.18 -12.35
N TYR A 13 19.53 1.50 -12.31
CA TYR A 13 18.61 2.37 -13.04
C TYR A 13 18.71 2.17 -14.56
N THR A 14 19.91 2.15 -15.12
CA THR A 14 20.11 1.95 -16.57
C THR A 14 19.65 0.57 -17.06
N THR A 15 19.81 -0.47 -16.24
CA THR A 15 19.27 -1.81 -16.49
C THR A 15 17.74 -1.78 -16.53
N LEU A 16 17.10 -1.12 -15.56
CA LEU A 16 15.65 -0.96 -15.51
C LEU A 16 15.11 -0.16 -16.70
N VAL A 17 15.75 0.94 -17.09
CA VAL A 17 15.40 1.71 -18.29
C VAL A 17 15.40 0.81 -19.52
N THR A 18 16.45 0.00 -19.69
CA THR A 18 16.60 -0.90 -20.85
C THR A 18 15.51 -1.98 -20.86
N TYR A 19 15.24 -2.59 -19.70
CA TYR A 19 14.18 -3.59 -19.54
C TYR A 19 12.79 -3.01 -19.84
N LEU A 20 12.44 -1.88 -19.24
CA LEU A 20 11.13 -1.24 -19.42
C LEU A 20 10.92 -0.66 -20.82
N SER A 21 11.99 -0.21 -21.49
CA SER A 21 11.91 0.25 -22.88
C SER A 21 11.68 -0.90 -23.88
N SER A 22 11.83 -2.15 -23.44
CA SER A 22 11.68 -3.34 -24.28
C SER A 22 10.31 -4.01 -24.18
N LEU A 23 9.32 -3.33 -23.58
CA LEU A 23 7.99 -3.91 -23.35
C LEU A 23 7.19 -4.09 -24.66
N PRO A 24 6.50 -5.24 -24.84
CA PRO A 24 6.42 -6.38 -23.93
C PRO A 24 7.73 -7.19 -23.88
N ALA A 25 8.29 -7.35 -22.68
CA ALA A 25 9.59 -7.97 -22.51
C ALA A 25 9.49 -9.50 -22.63
N THR A 26 10.48 -10.09 -23.31
CA THR A 26 10.67 -11.53 -23.41
C THR A 26 11.21 -12.11 -22.10
N THR A 27 11.04 -13.42 -21.90
CA THR A 27 11.65 -14.14 -20.77
C THR A 27 13.16 -13.95 -20.69
N ILE A 28 13.86 -13.87 -21.83
CA ILE A 28 15.31 -13.64 -21.89
C ILE A 28 15.67 -12.26 -21.34
N GLN A 29 14.89 -11.22 -21.71
CA GLN A 29 15.11 -9.86 -21.20
C GLN A 29 14.87 -9.77 -19.69
N LEU A 30 13.80 -10.40 -19.19
CA LEU A 30 13.53 -10.49 -17.75
C LEU A 30 14.66 -11.20 -16.99
N GLN A 31 15.13 -12.34 -17.51
CA GLN A 31 16.24 -13.10 -16.91
C GLN A 31 17.55 -12.32 -16.93
N THR A 32 17.83 -11.63 -18.03
CA THR A 32 19.04 -10.79 -18.18
C THR A 32 19.01 -9.64 -17.17
N ALA A 33 17.90 -8.91 -17.09
CA ALA A 33 17.74 -7.84 -16.11
C ALA A 33 17.86 -8.35 -14.67
N THR A 34 17.23 -9.50 -14.37
CA THR A 34 17.32 -10.14 -13.05
C THR A 34 18.76 -10.48 -12.68
N ALA A 35 19.50 -11.12 -13.60
CA ALA A 35 20.89 -11.49 -13.39
C ALA A 35 21.76 -10.25 -13.13
N THR A 36 21.64 -9.21 -13.96
CA THR A 36 22.40 -7.96 -13.80
C THR A 36 22.11 -7.29 -12.46
N LEU A 37 20.84 -7.17 -12.06
CA LEU A 37 20.45 -6.51 -10.81
C LEU A 37 20.85 -7.29 -9.55
N THR A 38 21.18 -8.58 -9.68
CA THR A 38 21.57 -9.44 -8.57
C THR A 38 23.06 -9.80 -8.55
N GLN A 39 23.84 -9.33 -9.52
CA GLN A 39 25.27 -9.64 -9.67
C GLN A 39 26.18 -8.89 -8.68
N ASP A 40 25.79 -7.68 -8.26
CA ASP A 40 26.65 -6.70 -7.57
C ASP A 40 26.74 -6.86 -6.02
N ILE A 41 26.38 -8.02 -5.48
CA ILE A 41 26.36 -8.24 -4.00
C ILE A 41 27.74 -8.62 -3.45
N THR A 42 28.74 -8.77 -4.32
CA THR A 42 30.12 -8.97 -3.86
C THR A 42 30.67 -7.60 -3.42
N PRO A 43 31.03 -7.38 -2.14
CA PRO A 43 31.53 -6.10 -1.68
C PRO A 43 32.74 -5.67 -2.51
N THR A 44 32.66 -4.50 -3.16
CA THR A 44 33.82 -3.86 -3.78
C THR A 44 34.39 -2.83 -2.82
N PRO A 45 35.64 -2.35 -2.99
CA PRO A 45 36.19 -1.28 -2.15
C PRO A 45 35.35 0.01 -2.15
N THR A 46 34.49 0.17 -3.15
CA THR A 46 33.70 1.38 -3.41
C THR A 46 32.20 1.23 -3.16
N SER A 47 31.68 0.00 -3.00
CA SER A 47 30.25 -0.25 -2.75
C SER A 47 30.02 -1.30 -1.67
N THR A 48 29.31 -0.90 -0.62
CA THR A 48 28.80 -1.82 0.40
C THR A 48 27.46 -2.41 -0.02
N ILE A 49 27.10 -3.60 0.49
CA ILE A 49 25.78 -4.23 0.27
C ILE A 49 24.61 -3.26 0.58
N PRO A 50 24.61 -2.51 1.72
CA PRO A 50 23.58 -1.49 1.98
C PRO A 50 23.44 -0.44 0.87
N THR A 51 24.57 0.11 0.39
CA THR A 51 24.56 1.15 -0.66
C THR A 51 24.02 0.59 -1.97
N HIS A 52 24.37 -0.65 -2.31
CA HIS A 52 23.84 -1.34 -3.48
C HIS A 52 22.31 -1.53 -3.36
N LEU A 53 21.82 -2.08 -2.24
CA LEU A 53 20.39 -2.30 -2.02
C LEU A 53 19.59 -0.98 -2.02
N GLU A 54 20.09 0.07 -1.34
CA GLU A 54 19.44 1.38 -1.34
C GLU A 54 19.34 1.95 -2.76
N THR A 55 20.40 1.84 -3.55
CA THR A 55 20.42 2.32 -4.94
C THR A 55 19.49 1.51 -5.84
N LEU A 56 19.52 0.18 -5.72
CA LEU A 56 18.66 -0.74 -6.46
C LEU A 56 17.18 -0.44 -6.21
N TRP A 57 16.77 -0.42 -4.93
CA TRP A 57 15.39 -0.17 -4.56
C TRP A 57 14.93 1.24 -4.87
N SER A 58 15.79 2.24 -4.68
CA SER A 58 15.49 3.61 -5.12
C SER A 58 15.29 3.68 -6.62
N SER A 59 16.04 2.90 -7.41
CA SER A 59 15.86 2.83 -8.87
C SER A 59 14.52 2.22 -9.25
N VAL A 60 14.13 1.10 -8.61
CA VAL A 60 12.82 0.45 -8.83
C VAL A 60 11.69 1.39 -8.48
N LEU A 61 11.74 2.02 -7.29
CA LEU A 61 10.67 2.91 -6.82
C LEU A 61 10.60 4.19 -7.65
N LEU A 62 11.74 4.74 -8.10
CA LEU A 62 11.76 5.88 -9.00
C LEU A 62 11.06 5.57 -10.33
N HIS A 63 11.28 4.39 -10.90
CA HIS A 63 10.55 3.95 -12.09
C HIS A 63 9.07 3.72 -11.84
N ALA A 64 8.70 3.13 -10.69
CA ALA A 64 7.31 2.96 -10.30
C ALA A 64 6.57 4.30 -10.24
N CYS A 65 7.19 5.32 -9.63
CA CYS A 65 6.58 6.64 -9.45
C CYS A 65 6.52 7.47 -10.75
N ARG A 66 7.44 7.23 -11.69
CA ARG A 66 7.43 7.88 -13.02
C ARG A 66 6.52 7.18 -14.03
N SER A 67 6.14 5.93 -13.77
CA SER A 67 5.23 5.18 -14.62
C SER A 67 3.80 5.53 -14.26
N SER A 68 3.02 6.02 -15.22
CA SER A 68 1.61 6.37 -15.02
C SER A 68 0.82 5.21 -14.41
N TYR A 69 -0.05 5.50 -13.45
CA TYR A 69 -0.91 4.52 -12.77
C TYR A 69 -1.84 3.78 -13.73
N ASN A 70 -2.16 4.37 -14.88
CA ASN A 70 -2.96 3.73 -15.94
C ASN A 70 -2.13 2.85 -16.87
N SER A 71 -0.81 2.74 -16.65
CA SER A 71 0.10 1.92 -17.45
C SER A 71 0.33 0.58 -16.76
N ASP A 72 -0.68 -0.28 -16.83
CA ASP A 72 -0.62 -1.65 -16.27
C ASP A 72 0.64 -2.39 -16.74
N THR A 73 1.09 -2.17 -17.98
CA THR A 73 2.27 -2.82 -18.56
C THR A 73 3.56 -2.52 -17.78
N HIS A 74 3.81 -1.27 -17.38
CA HIS A 74 5.06 -0.90 -16.70
C HIS A 74 5.07 -1.39 -15.25
N HIS A 75 3.99 -1.17 -14.51
CA HIS A 75 3.89 -1.66 -13.13
C HIS A 75 3.90 -3.18 -13.07
N THR A 76 3.22 -3.87 -14.01
CA THR A 76 3.26 -5.34 -14.14
C THR A 76 4.67 -5.82 -14.43
N ALA A 77 5.39 -5.16 -15.35
CA ALA A 77 6.76 -5.52 -15.69
C ALA A 77 7.71 -5.38 -14.49
N LEU A 78 7.59 -4.32 -13.70
CA LEU A 78 8.36 -4.12 -12.46
C LEU A 78 8.01 -5.17 -11.40
N ALA A 79 6.74 -5.48 -11.19
CA ALA A 79 6.29 -6.49 -10.24
C ALA A 79 6.76 -7.91 -10.63
N ASN A 80 6.75 -8.24 -11.93
CA ASN A 80 7.29 -9.49 -12.45
C ASN A 80 8.81 -9.57 -12.28
N LEU A 81 9.53 -8.45 -12.46
CA LEU A 81 10.95 -8.37 -12.19
C LEU A 81 11.28 -8.60 -10.71
N LEU A 82 10.56 -7.97 -9.79
CA LEU A 82 10.74 -8.24 -8.36
C LEU A 82 10.42 -9.68 -7.99
N SER A 83 9.37 -10.25 -8.59
CA SER A 83 9.04 -11.66 -8.43
C SER A 83 10.15 -12.57 -8.96
N SER A 84 10.82 -12.20 -10.06
CA SER A 84 11.97 -12.92 -10.60
C SER A 84 13.18 -12.82 -9.66
N ILE A 85 13.47 -11.63 -9.14
CA ILE A 85 14.52 -11.40 -8.13
C ILE A 85 14.28 -12.28 -6.89
N GLN A 86 13.05 -12.33 -6.36
CA GLN A 86 12.71 -13.20 -5.23
C GLN A 86 13.03 -14.68 -5.47
N ASN A 87 12.95 -15.14 -6.72
CA ASN A 87 13.23 -16.53 -7.08
C ASN A 87 14.71 -16.77 -7.43
N THR A 88 15.58 -15.76 -7.35
CA THR A 88 16.96 -15.81 -7.89
C THR A 88 17.94 -16.69 -7.09
N ASN A 89 17.54 -17.35 -6.00
CA ASN A 89 18.44 -18.25 -5.25
C ASN A 89 17.77 -19.52 -4.69
N ILE A 90 16.81 -20.08 -5.42
CA ILE A 90 16.43 -21.50 -5.23
C ILE A 90 17.41 -22.42 -5.98
N ASN A 91 18.02 -21.96 -7.08
CA ASN A 91 18.75 -22.83 -8.00
C ASN A 91 20.26 -22.99 -7.73
N ASN A 92 20.88 -22.11 -6.93
CA ASN A 92 22.32 -22.25 -6.61
C ASN A 92 22.58 -23.16 -5.40
N THR A 93 21.59 -23.38 -4.53
CA THR A 93 21.73 -24.18 -3.31
C THR A 93 21.50 -25.67 -3.56
N ILE A 94 20.67 -26.03 -4.54
CA ILE A 94 20.29 -27.44 -4.80
C ILE A 94 21.40 -28.23 -5.51
N HIS A 95 22.31 -27.56 -6.23
CA HIS A 95 23.39 -28.24 -6.95
C HIS A 95 24.66 -28.52 -6.11
N GLN A 96 24.68 -28.16 -4.81
CA GLN A 96 25.84 -28.40 -3.95
C GLN A 96 25.65 -29.54 -2.93
N GLU A 97 24.43 -30.07 -2.73
CA GLU A 97 24.20 -31.13 -1.74
C GLU A 97 24.54 -32.55 -2.24
N GLU A 98 24.72 -32.78 -3.54
CA GLU A 98 24.94 -34.14 -4.08
C GLU A 98 26.34 -34.42 -4.65
N GLN A 99 27.26 -33.45 -4.72
CA GLN A 99 28.60 -33.72 -5.25
C GLN A 99 29.71 -33.02 -4.44
N ASP A 100 30.53 -33.88 -3.82
CA ASP A 100 31.92 -33.65 -3.39
C ASP A 100 32.16 -33.05 -1.98
N PRO A 101 32.62 -33.86 -0.99
CA PRO A 101 32.85 -33.41 0.38
C PRO A 101 34.13 -32.57 0.59
N GLU A 102 34.85 -32.20 -0.48
CA GLU A 102 36.16 -31.51 -0.40
C GLU A 102 36.17 -30.11 -1.04
N LEU A 103 35.02 -29.60 -1.51
CA LEU A 103 34.91 -28.24 -2.04
C LEU A 103 34.81 -27.22 -0.89
N GLU A 104 35.76 -26.28 -0.85
CA GLU A 104 35.72 -25.10 0.02
C GLU A 104 34.31 -24.48 -0.01
N LEU A 105 33.58 -24.60 1.09
CA LEU A 105 32.29 -23.95 1.29
C LEU A 105 32.46 -22.47 0.96
N THR A 106 31.84 -22.02 -0.14
CA THR A 106 31.74 -20.59 -0.43
C THR A 106 31.14 -19.93 0.81
N PRO A 107 31.81 -18.94 1.41
CA PRO A 107 31.34 -18.35 2.66
C PRO A 107 29.92 -17.84 2.48
N GLU A 108 29.02 -18.30 3.34
CA GLU A 108 27.61 -17.92 3.31
C GLU A 108 27.52 -16.39 3.46
N LEU A 109 26.92 -15.72 2.47
CA LEU A 109 26.84 -14.27 2.49
C LEU A 109 25.90 -13.84 3.62
N THR A 110 26.44 -13.21 4.66
CA THR A 110 25.67 -12.66 5.77
C THR A 110 25.44 -11.16 5.62
N TYR A 111 24.23 -10.69 5.94
CA TYR A 111 23.85 -9.29 6.00
C TYR A 111 23.05 -9.04 7.28
N HIS A 112 23.49 -8.07 8.10
CA HIS A 112 22.97 -7.87 9.47
C HIS A 112 22.89 -9.17 10.29
N GLU A 113 23.98 -9.94 10.30
CA GLU A 113 24.11 -11.21 11.03
C GLU A 113 23.10 -12.30 10.61
N LYS A 114 22.39 -12.10 9.49
CA LYS A 114 21.44 -13.06 8.92
C LYS A 114 21.90 -13.51 7.55
N ARG A 115 21.51 -14.71 7.16
CA ARG A 115 21.72 -15.21 5.79
C ARG A 115 21.06 -14.26 4.79
N PHE A 116 21.84 -13.75 3.85
CA PHE A 116 21.33 -12.91 2.78
C PHE A 116 20.56 -13.78 1.78
N THR A 117 19.29 -13.46 1.53
CA THR A 117 18.51 -14.11 0.47
C THR A 117 17.67 -13.10 -0.28
N TRP A 118 17.58 -13.25 -1.61
CA TRP A 118 16.70 -12.40 -2.41
C TRP A 118 15.21 -12.68 -2.20
N SER A 119 14.87 -13.87 -1.72
CA SER A 119 13.48 -14.28 -1.45
C SER A 119 12.75 -13.32 -0.50
N THR A 120 13.50 -12.67 0.40
CA THR A 120 12.96 -11.71 1.36
C THR A 120 12.97 -10.26 0.88
N LEU A 121 13.50 -9.97 -0.32
CA LEU A 121 13.73 -8.60 -0.83
C LEU A 121 14.40 -7.71 0.24
N PRO A 122 15.66 -7.99 0.61
CA PRO A 122 16.32 -7.36 1.76
C PRO A 122 16.27 -5.84 1.65
N ASP A 123 15.89 -5.16 2.73
CA ASP A 123 15.71 -3.69 2.84
C ASP A 123 14.64 -3.06 1.93
N PHE A 124 13.96 -3.80 1.05
CA PHE A 124 12.96 -3.21 0.16
C PHE A 124 11.78 -2.63 0.94
N ASN A 125 11.31 -3.33 1.97
CA ASN A 125 10.29 -2.85 2.91
C ASN A 125 10.71 -1.54 3.60
N ILE A 126 12.00 -1.39 3.95
CA ILE A 126 12.53 -0.16 4.57
C ILE A 126 12.42 1.00 3.58
N GLN A 127 12.78 0.75 2.31
CA GLN A 127 12.69 1.75 1.25
C GLN A 127 11.25 2.13 0.94
N ILE A 128 10.32 1.16 0.84
CA ILE A 128 8.90 1.47 0.67
C ILE A 128 8.38 2.33 1.81
N ARG A 129 8.72 2.02 3.07
CA ARG A 129 8.32 2.85 4.21
C ARG A 129 8.88 4.28 4.11
N LYS A 130 10.16 4.42 3.75
CA LYS A 130 10.80 5.72 3.53
C LYS A 130 10.06 6.55 2.48
N TRP A 131 9.65 5.93 1.38
CA TRP A 131 8.89 6.59 0.31
C TRP A 131 7.45 6.88 0.70
N TYR A 132 6.78 5.95 1.37
CA TYR A 132 5.40 6.12 1.82
C TYR A 132 5.26 7.28 2.82
N ASN A 133 6.25 7.47 3.70
CA ASN A 133 6.31 8.60 4.64
C ASN A 133 6.48 9.97 3.96
N CYS A 134 6.75 10.01 2.65
CA CYS A 134 6.84 11.22 1.86
C CYS A 134 5.54 11.52 1.10
N SER A 135 4.39 11.03 1.56
CA SER A 135 3.10 11.34 0.95
C SER A 135 2.92 12.86 0.74
N PRO A 136 2.06 13.31 -0.18
CA PRO A 136 1.96 14.74 -0.51
C PRO A 136 1.65 15.67 0.69
N SER A 137 1.22 15.13 1.84
CA SER A 137 0.96 15.91 3.07
C SER A 137 2.22 16.25 3.86
N SER A 138 3.31 15.48 3.71
CA SER A 138 4.50 15.58 4.56
C SER A 138 5.47 16.70 4.17
N GLN A 139 5.32 17.30 2.98
CA GLN A 139 6.25 18.27 2.39
C GLN A 139 7.71 17.77 2.27
N SER A 140 7.92 16.45 2.33
CA SER A 140 9.23 15.80 2.21
C SER A 140 9.37 15.07 0.87
N THR A 141 10.61 14.78 0.47
CA THR A 141 10.90 13.97 -0.72
C THR A 141 11.74 12.76 -0.35
N PRO A 142 11.48 11.57 -0.92
CA PRO A 142 12.24 10.37 -0.59
C PRO A 142 13.67 10.39 -1.16
N LEU A 143 13.92 11.22 -2.17
CA LEU A 143 15.21 11.41 -2.81
C LEU A 143 15.47 12.90 -3.02
N GLN A 144 16.61 13.40 -2.55
CA GLN A 144 17.02 14.78 -2.83
C GLN A 144 17.08 15.03 -4.34
N GLY A 145 16.32 16.03 -4.79
CA GLY A 145 16.20 16.41 -6.20
C GLY A 145 15.01 15.79 -6.94
N LEU A 146 14.26 14.89 -6.30
CA LEU A 146 12.99 14.37 -6.84
C LEU A 146 11.84 15.26 -6.37
N THR A 147 11.02 15.72 -7.32
CA THR A 147 9.67 16.22 -7.02
C THR A 147 8.75 15.02 -6.83
N PHE A 148 8.18 14.89 -5.64
CA PHE A 148 7.28 13.78 -5.30
C PHE A 148 5.91 14.36 -4.95
N GLY A 149 5.08 14.57 -5.98
CA GLY A 149 3.77 15.22 -5.87
C GLY A 149 2.62 14.22 -6.00
N ASN A 150 1.44 14.75 -6.34
CA ASN A 150 0.20 13.95 -6.41
C ASN A 150 0.30 12.79 -7.41
N LYS A 151 0.89 13.05 -8.59
CA LYS A 151 1.03 12.03 -9.65
C LYS A 151 2.00 10.93 -9.24
N GLU A 152 3.17 11.28 -8.70
CA GLU A 152 4.14 10.29 -8.22
C GLU A 152 3.58 9.44 -7.08
N TRP A 153 2.81 10.05 -6.17
CA TRP A 153 2.12 9.35 -5.08
C TRP A 153 1.10 8.33 -5.59
N LEU A 154 0.29 8.73 -6.58
CA LEU A 154 -0.72 7.87 -7.18
C LEU A 154 -0.07 6.68 -7.91
N ASN A 155 0.96 6.95 -8.71
CA ASN A 155 1.75 5.95 -9.42
C ASN A 155 2.43 4.96 -8.48
N PHE A 156 2.96 5.45 -7.34
CA PHE A 156 3.54 4.62 -6.29
C PHE A 156 2.51 3.65 -5.69
N ASN A 157 1.31 4.14 -5.33
CA ASN A 157 0.24 3.30 -4.80
C ASN A 157 -0.29 2.29 -5.83
N ALA A 158 -0.35 2.65 -7.12
CA ALA A 158 -0.68 1.73 -8.21
C ALA A 158 0.33 0.57 -8.30
N PHE A 159 1.62 0.88 -8.24
CA PHE A 159 2.64 -0.15 -8.21
C PHE A 159 2.53 -1.06 -6.99
N LEU A 160 2.38 -0.50 -5.78
CA LEU A 160 2.27 -1.29 -4.55
C LEU A 160 1.03 -2.19 -4.53
N SER A 161 -0.10 -1.68 -4.99
CA SER A 161 -1.36 -2.42 -5.08
C SER A 161 -1.24 -3.59 -6.07
N LEU A 162 -0.71 -3.34 -7.26
CA LEU A 162 -0.48 -4.39 -8.24
C LEU A 162 0.55 -5.43 -7.76
N PHE A 163 1.66 -5.00 -7.16
CA PHE A 163 2.67 -5.95 -6.66
C PHE A 163 2.10 -6.82 -5.52
N THR A 164 1.27 -6.22 -4.66
CA THR A 164 0.53 -6.94 -3.62
C THR A 164 -0.43 -7.95 -4.24
N HIS A 165 -1.24 -7.53 -5.23
CA HIS A 165 -2.16 -8.42 -5.94
C HIS A 165 -1.43 -9.63 -6.52
N LEU A 166 -0.37 -9.40 -7.30
CA LEU A 166 0.40 -10.47 -7.94
C LEU A 166 1.05 -11.41 -6.93
N THR A 167 1.57 -10.86 -5.83
CA THR A 167 2.17 -11.65 -4.75
C THR A 167 1.13 -12.57 -4.10
N LEU A 168 -0.07 -12.06 -3.81
CA LEU A 168 -1.12 -12.83 -3.15
C LEU A 168 -1.80 -13.81 -4.10
N THR A 169 -1.83 -13.53 -5.40
CA THR A 169 -2.23 -14.50 -6.42
C THR A 169 -1.25 -15.67 -6.49
N LYS A 170 0.06 -15.40 -6.40
CA LYS A 170 1.10 -16.44 -6.39
C LYS A 170 1.15 -17.22 -5.07
N TYR A 171 0.94 -16.53 -3.95
CA TYR A 171 1.00 -17.07 -2.60
C TYR A 171 -0.33 -16.79 -1.88
N PRO A 172 -1.40 -17.53 -2.22
CA PRO A 172 -2.73 -17.27 -1.68
C PRO A 172 -2.76 -17.47 -0.17
N LEU A 173 -3.63 -16.70 0.48
CA LEU A 173 -3.89 -16.82 1.91
C LEU A 173 -4.44 -18.21 2.20
N LYS A 174 -3.84 -18.90 3.18
CA LYS A 174 -4.42 -20.15 3.67
C LYS A 174 -5.67 -19.81 4.46
N MET A 175 -6.84 -20.09 3.90
CA MET A 175 -8.08 -20.11 4.68
C MET A 175 -8.01 -21.26 5.66
N ASP A 176 -8.13 -20.96 6.94
CA ASP A 176 -8.42 -21.97 7.94
C ASP A 176 -9.91 -22.32 7.84
N ILE A 177 -10.22 -23.33 7.01
CA ILE A 177 -11.60 -23.78 6.76
C ILE A 177 -12.27 -24.24 8.07
N SER A 178 -11.49 -24.61 9.09
CA SER A 178 -12.04 -24.99 10.39
C SER A 178 -12.66 -23.83 11.18
N LYS A 179 -12.37 -22.57 10.80
CA LYS A 179 -12.96 -21.35 11.37
C LYS A 179 -14.12 -20.80 10.56
N LEU A 180 -14.44 -21.40 9.42
CA LEU A 180 -15.71 -21.13 8.75
C LEU A 180 -16.79 -21.82 9.57
N ASP A 181 -17.61 -21.05 10.28
CA ASP A 181 -18.79 -21.58 10.97
C ASP A 181 -19.54 -22.50 9.99
N PRO A 182 -19.72 -23.80 10.31
CA PRO A 182 -20.47 -24.68 9.46
C PRO A 182 -21.91 -24.18 9.51
N LEU A 183 -22.33 -23.46 8.46
CA LEU A 183 -23.67 -22.93 8.21
C LEU A 183 -24.70 -23.48 9.21
N GLY A 184 -24.78 -22.81 10.36
CA GLY A 184 -25.68 -23.19 11.42
C GLY A 184 -27.08 -23.06 10.88
N GLY A 185 -27.76 -24.19 10.75
CA GLY A 185 -29.19 -24.23 10.48
C GLY A 185 -29.94 -23.39 11.51
N ASP A 186 -31.04 -22.81 11.04
CA ASP A 186 -32.01 -21.99 11.78
C ASP A 186 -31.70 -20.49 11.89
N ALA A 187 -31.80 -19.80 10.75
CA ALA A 187 -32.23 -18.39 10.72
C ALA A 187 -33.17 -18.15 9.53
N ALA A 188 -34.36 -18.75 9.61
CA ALA A 188 -35.53 -18.16 8.95
C ALA A 188 -35.93 -16.94 9.78
N ASN A 189 -35.56 -15.74 9.31
CA ASN A 189 -36.27 -14.46 9.39
C ASN A 189 -35.27 -13.29 9.34
N ASP A 190 -35.59 -12.37 8.44
CA ASP A 190 -34.97 -11.07 8.13
C ASP A 190 -33.68 -11.07 7.28
N PRO A 191 -33.71 -10.50 6.06
CA PRO A 191 -32.49 -10.15 5.35
C PRO A 191 -31.73 -9.08 6.16
N PRO A 192 -30.40 -9.06 6.16
CA PRO A 192 -29.66 -7.93 6.70
C PRO A 192 -29.95 -6.72 5.83
N SER A 193 -30.94 -5.94 6.25
CA SER A 193 -31.17 -4.59 5.76
C SER A 193 -29.88 -3.82 5.96
N ILE A 194 -29.39 -3.18 4.89
CA ILE A 194 -28.51 -2.03 5.00
C ILE A 194 -29.17 -1.10 6.01
N THR A 195 -28.60 -0.99 7.22
CA THR A 195 -29.16 -0.11 8.23
C THR A 195 -28.91 1.34 7.82
N PRO A 196 -29.93 2.22 7.84
CA PRO A 196 -29.78 3.66 7.68
C PRO A 196 -28.72 4.27 8.63
N LEU A 197 -28.45 3.61 9.76
CA LEU A 197 -27.50 4.04 10.79
C LEU A 197 -26.04 4.21 10.33
N LEU A 198 -25.57 3.48 9.31
CA LEU A 198 -24.19 3.64 8.83
C LEU A 198 -24.07 4.88 7.92
N ILE A 199 -25.12 5.17 7.14
CA ILE A 199 -25.22 6.38 6.34
C ILE A 199 -25.49 7.59 7.25
N ASP A 200 -26.37 7.47 8.24
CA ASP A 200 -26.66 8.54 9.21
C ASP A 200 -25.42 8.96 10.02
N ARG A 201 -24.53 7.99 10.36
CA ARG A 201 -23.23 8.29 11.00
C ARG A 201 -22.25 9.01 10.08
N LEU A 202 -22.26 8.72 8.78
CA LEU A 202 -21.36 9.32 7.80
C LEU A 202 -21.87 10.66 7.24
N VAL A 203 -23.19 10.89 7.26
CA VAL A 203 -23.84 12.06 6.65
C VAL A 203 -24.04 13.21 7.64
N GLY A 204 -23.92 12.99 8.95
CA GLY A 204 -24.01 14.07 9.95
C GLY A 204 -25.31 14.86 9.80
N THR A 205 -26.44 14.30 10.24
CA THR A 205 -27.72 15.00 10.22
C THR A 205 -27.79 16.05 11.33
N ASP A 206 -27.13 17.18 11.12
CA ASP A 206 -27.50 18.42 11.78
C ASP A 206 -28.53 19.15 10.91
N ASP A 207 -29.79 19.17 11.37
CA ASP A 207 -30.88 19.96 10.81
C ASP A 207 -30.51 21.46 10.83
N TYR A 208 -29.90 21.96 9.76
CA TYR A 208 -29.59 23.38 9.58
C TYR A 208 -30.67 24.07 8.74
N GLU A 209 -31.87 24.27 9.30
CA GLU A 209 -32.82 25.28 8.80
C GLU A 209 -32.41 26.66 9.34
N GLY A 210 -31.50 27.35 8.64
CA GLY A 210 -31.00 28.67 9.02
C GLY A 210 -30.92 29.64 7.84
N ASN A 211 -31.85 30.60 7.80
CA ASN A 211 -31.97 31.68 6.81
C ASN A 211 -30.64 32.39 6.48
N ILE A 212 -30.31 32.46 5.19
CA ILE A 212 -29.23 33.28 4.63
C ILE A 212 -29.72 34.73 4.54
N SER A 213 -29.70 35.44 5.66
CA SER A 213 -29.70 36.91 5.68
C SER A 213 -29.40 37.36 7.12
N ASP A 214 -28.12 37.44 7.47
CA ASP A 214 -27.53 38.36 8.46
C ASP A 214 -26.14 37.85 8.87
N ILE A 215 -25.11 38.20 8.10
CA ILE A 215 -23.72 38.10 8.55
C ILE A 215 -23.16 39.54 8.65
N PRO A 216 -22.79 40.03 9.85
CA PRO A 216 -22.04 41.25 9.97
C PRO A 216 -20.58 41.00 9.58
N LEU A 217 -20.04 41.88 8.74
CA LEU A 217 -18.61 41.99 8.47
C LEU A 217 -17.86 42.40 9.76
N VAL A 218 -17.04 41.50 10.31
CA VAL A 218 -16.03 41.86 11.32
C VAL A 218 -14.75 41.06 11.11
N GLY A 219 -13.71 41.76 10.64
CA GLY A 219 -12.47 41.95 11.41
C GLY A 219 -11.45 40.81 11.46
N ASP A 220 -10.35 41.03 10.76
CA ASP A 220 -9.04 40.39 10.97
C ASP A 220 -8.68 40.18 12.45
N ASN A 221 -8.24 38.96 12.77
CA ASN A 221 -6.99 38.63 13.47
C ASN A 221 -7.14 37.27 14.14
N ASN A 222 -6.42 36.25 13.66
CA ASN A 222 -5.60 35.45 14.57
C ASN A 222 -4.56 34.60 13.85
N LYS A 223 -3.30 34.86 14.22
CA LYS A 223 -2.17 33.97 14.09
C LYS A 223 -2.50 32.64 14.79
N TYR A 224 -2.43 31.54 14.05
CA TYR A 224 -2.08 30.25 14.63
C TYR A 224 -0.79 29.75 13.99
N THR A 225 0.23 29.65 14.85
CA THR A 225 1.50 28.98 14.58
C THR A 225 1.24 27.53 14.23
N ARG A 226 1.68 27.14 13.03
CA ARG A 226 1.62 25.78 12.49
C ARG A 226 2.75 24.95 13.12
N GLU A 227 2.44 24.20 14.17
CA GLU A 227 3.31 23.10 14.60
C GLU A 227 3.15 21.92 13.63
N SER A 228 4.28 21.40 13.21
CA SER A 228 4.44 20.35 12.20
C SER A 228 4.16 19.00 12.85
N GLY A 229 2.89 18.58 12.83
CA GLY A 229 2.46 17.26 13.30
C GLY A 229 2.74 16.18 12.25
N GLY A 230 3.92 15.55 12.34
CA GLY A 230 4.11 14.20 11.81
C GLY A 230 3.19 13.22 12.55
N ILE A 231 2.86 12.11 11.90
CA ILE A 231 1.95 11.04 12.36
C ILE A 231 2.16 10.76 13.86
N HIS A 232 1.33 11.37 14.70
CA HIS A 232 1.38 11.18 16.15
C HIS A 232 0.57 9.92 16.45
N CYS A 233 1.29 8.81 16.64
CA CYS A 233 0.71 7.55 17.07
C CYS A 233 -0.06 7.75 18.37
N CYS A 234 -1.21 7.07 18.46
CA CYS A 234 -2.12 7.10 19.59
C CYS A 234 -1.37 6.93 20.91
N ARG A 235 -1.64 7.85 21.83
CA ARG A 235 -1.20 7.87 23.22
C ARG A 235 -1.50 6.51 23.86
N GLN A 236 -0.47 5.89 24.43
CA GLN A 236 -0.63 4.72 25.29
C GLN A 236 -1.23 5.18 26.60
N ASP A 237 -2.48 4.80 26.86
CA ASP A 237 -3.00 4.80 28.21
C ASP A 237 -2.65 3.42 28.79
N GLU A 238 -1.65 3.42 29.67
CA GLU A 238 -1.23 2.26 30.45
C GLU A 238 -2.26 2.00 31.56
N GLU A 239 -3.28 1.19 31.28
CA GLU A 239 -3.96 0.43 32.33
C GLU A 239 -3.89 -1.06 32.01
N GLY A 240 -3.04 -1.75 32.77
CA GLY A 240 -2.74 -3.16 32.61
C GLY A 240 -3.92 -4.06 32.97
N GLY A 241 -4.44 -4.75 31.96
CA GLY A 241 -5.11 -6.03 32.10
C GLY A 241 -4.25 -7.10 31.43
N LEU A 242 -3.84 -8.11 32.20
CA LEU A 242 -3.30 -9.36 31.68
C LEU A 242 -4.45 -10.11 30.99
N GLU A 243 -4.80 -9.70 29.78
CA GLU A 243 -5.57 -10.57 28.89
C GLU A 243 -4.58 -11.54 28.25
N ASP A 244 -4.85 -12.82 28.43
CA ASP A 244 -4.05 -13.93 27.94
C ASP A 244 -3.67 -13.70 26.47
N GLU A 245 -2.38 -13.48 26.21
CA GLU A 245 -1.80 -13.50 24.87
C GLU A 245 -1.93 -14.93 24.34
N GLU A 246 -3.11 -15.30 23.84
CA GLU A 246 -3.22 -16.40 22.89
C GLU A 246 -2.23 -16.08 21.77
N ASP A 247 -1.28 -16.98 21.53
CA ASP A 247 -0.29 -16.90 20.46
C ASP A 247 -0.99 -16.63 19.13
N GLU A 248 -1.22 -15.34 18.83
CA GLU A 248 -1.94 -14.88 17.67
C GLU A 248 -1.06 -15.24 16.47
N TYR A 249 -1.36 -16.38 15.85
CA TYR A 249 -0.69 -16.84 14.65
C TYR A 249 -0.78 -15.74 13.60
N THR A 250 0.27 -14.93 13.47
CA THR A 250 0.39 -13.97 12.38
C THR A 250 0.95 -14.71 11.19
N PRO A 251 0.20 -14.89 10.09
CA PRO A 251 0.71 -15.53 8.90
C PRO A 251 1.97 -14.80 8.44
N GLN A 252 3.06 -15.55 8.21
CA GLN A 252 4.30 -14.98 7.74
C GLN A 252 4.03 -14.22 6.43
N ARG A 253 4.27 -12.90 6.44
CA ARG A 253 4.01 -12.05 5.28
C ARG A 253 4.99 -12.40 4.17
N SER A 254 4.47 -12.58 2.95
CA SER A 254 5.32 -12.63 1.77
C SER A 254 6.02 -11.28 1.58
N ALA A 255 7.27 -11.27 1.11
CA ALA A 255 8.04 -10.04 0.94
C ALA A 255 7.46 -9.06 -0.12
N GLY A 256 6.49 -9.52 -0.92
CA GLY A 256 5.73 -8.69 -1.86
C GLY A 256 4.34 -8.26 -1.37
N ASP A 257 3.97 -8.60 -0.14
CA ASP A 257 2.64 -8.29 0.41
C ASP A 257 2.64 -6.95 1.17
N TYR A 258 2.19 -5.91 0.47
CA TYR A 258 2.08 -4.54 0.99
C TYR A 258 0.65 -4.16 1.37
N SER A 259 -0.24 -5.14 1.58
CA SER A 259 -1.65 -4.89 1.90
C SER A 259 -1.89 -4.08 3.18
N LEU A 260 -0.93 -4.00 4.10
CA LEU A 260 -1.02 -3.06 5.24
C LEU A 260 -1.06 -1.60 4.77
N TYR A 261 -0.32 -1.24 3.72
CA TYR A 261 -0.37 0.12 3.16
C TYR A 261 -1.71 0.40 2.48
N ALA A 262 -2.42 -0.63 1.99
CA ALA A 262 -3.79 -0.49 1.54
C ALA A 262 -4.70 -0.02 2.68
N ILE A 263 -4.58 -0.61 3.87
CA ILE A 263 -5.31 -0.15 5.07
C ILE A 263 -4.95 1.30 5.39
N HIS A 264 -3.66 1.66 5.39
CA HIS A 264 -3.24 3.03 5.66
C HIS A 264 -3.83 4.04 4.68
N THR A 265 -3.89 3.70 3.40
CA THR A 265 -4.48 4.56 2.37
C THR A 265 -6.02 4.59 2.46
N LEU A 266 -6.68 3.44 2.63
CA LEU A 266 -8.15 3.34 2.71
C LEU A 266 -8.72 3.92 4.01
N ARG A 267 -7.88 4.08 5.04
CA ARG A 267 -8.26 4.76 6.29
C ARG A 267 -8.74 6.18 6.06
N GLU A 268 -8.36 6.79 4.93
CA GLU A 268 -8.88 8.09 4.49
C GLU A 268 -10.38 8.07 4.11
N LEU A 269 -11.04 6.90 4.17
CA LEU A 269 -12.49 6.74 4.02
C LEU A 269 -13.17 6.43 5.37
N GLU A 270 -12.40 6.20 6.44
CA GLU A 270 -12.88 5.85 7.77
C GLU A 270 -13.07 7.11 8.63
N HIS A 271 -13.86 8.03 8.11
CA HIS A 271 -14.06 9.35 8.69
C HIS A 271 -15.53 9.71 8.83
N GLY A 272 -15.76 10.71 9.67
CA GLY A 272 -16.95 11.58 9.74
C GLY A 272 -16.49 13.02 9.98
N LYS A 273 -15.26 13.33 9.56
CA LYS A 273 -14.93 14.67 9.10
C LYS A 273 -15.80 14.99 7.88
N PRO A 274 -16.13 16.27 7.65
CA PRO A 274 -16.67 16.70 6.38
C PRO A 274 -15.75 16.23 5.27
N CYS A 275 -16.33 15.54 4.31
CA CYS A 275 -15.60 14.87 3.25
C CYS A 275 -14.87 15.88 2.32
N ALA A 276 -15.27 17.15 2.38
CA ALA A 276 -14.59 18.31 1.80
C ALA A 276 -13.15 18.57 2.34
N ASP A 277 -12.79 18.04 3.51
CA ASP A 277 -11.45 18.22 4.09
C ASP A 277 -10.40 17.23 3.55
N ILE A 278 -10.83 16.24 2.77
CA ILE A 278 -9.98 15.16 2.30
C ILE A 278 -9.48 15.50 0.90
N ARG A 279 -8.19 15.27 0.65
CA ARG A 279 -7.57 15.64 -0.62
C ARG A 279 -7.89 14.60 -1.68
N TYR A 280 -8.21 15.07 -2.90
CA TYR A 280 -8.48 14.20 -4.04
C TYR A 280 -7.41 13.15 -4.30
N VAL A 281 -6.13 13.50 -4.12
CA VAL A 281 -5.03 12.55 -4.30
C VAL A 281 -5.07 11.36 -3.31
N ASP A 282 -5.54 11.57 -2.08
CA ASP A 282 -5.60 10.51 -1.07
C ASP A 282 -6.73 9.52 -1.41
N ILE A 283 -7.88 10.04 -1.86
CA ILE A 283 -9.00 9.23 -2.33
C ILE A 283 -8.68 8.51 -3.63
N SER A 284 -8.00 9.19 -4.57
CA SER A 284 -7.49 8.57 -5.78
C SER A 284 -6.53 7.42 -5.45
N ALA A 285 -5.61 7.60 -4.50
CA ALA A 285 -4.72 6.54 -4.06
C ALA A 285 -5.49 5.35 -3.46
N ALA A 286 -6.51 5.61 -2.65
CA ALA A 286 -7.40 4.59 -2.10
C ALA A 286 -8.15 3.82 -3.20
N ALA A 287 -8.70 4.54 -4.18
CA ALA A 287 -9.41 3.96 -5.31
C ALA A 287 -8.50 3.04 -6.13
N VAL A 288 -7.26 3.46 -6.37
CA VAL A 288 -6.24 2.67 -7.08
C VAL A 288 -5.90 1.35 -6.36
N TRP A 289 -5.84 1.35 -5.03
CA TRP A 289 -5.69 0.10 -4.26
C TRP A 289 -6.84 -0.87 -4.50
N VAL A 290 -8.08 -0.37 -4.52
CA VAL A 290 -9.26 -1.18 -4.81
C VAL A 290 -9.26 -1.67 -6.26
N ILE A 291 -8.96 -0.81 -7.22
CA ILE A 291 -8.94 -1.17 -8.64
C ILE A 291 -7.96 -2.32 -8.92
N PHE A 292 -6.73 -2.24 -8.41
CA PHE A 292 -5.70 -3.22 -8.73
C PHE A 292 -5.64 -4.41 -7.76
N ALA A 293 -6.00 -4.24 -6.49
CA ALA A 293 -5.89 -5.28 -5.48
C ALA A 293 -7.21 -5.68 -4.83
N GLY A 294 -8.34 -5.07 -5.20
CA GLY A 294 -9.64 -5.21 -4.52
C GLY A 294 -10.12 -6.64 -4.33
N GLU A 295 -9.87 -7.53 -5.30
CA GLU A 295 -10.14 -8.97 -5.15
C GLU A 295 -9.42 -9.56 -3.93
N LYS A 296 -8.11 -9.34 -3.83
CA LYS A 296 -7.28 -9.91 -2.78
C LYS A 296 -7.49 -9.20 -1.44
N LEU A 297 -7.80 -7.90 -1.47
CA LEU A 297 -8.20 -7.17 -0.26
C LEU A 297 -9.53 -7.70 0.29
N TYR A 298 -10.52 -7.96 -0.57
CA TYR A 298 -11.80 -8.53 -0.12
C TYR A 298 -11.65 -9.98 0.38
N GLU A 299 -10.81 -10.79 -0.26
CA GLU A 299 -10.42 -12.10 0.29
C GLU A 299 -9.85 -11.97 1.71
N MET A 300 -8.98 -10.98 1.97
CA MET A 300 -8.49 -10.70 3.33
C MET A 300 -9.59 -10.29 4.29
N CYS A 301 -10.58 -9.51 3.83
CA CYS A 301 -11.74 -9.13 4.63
C CYS A 301 -12.57 -10.35 5.04
N LYS A 302 -12.80 -11.30 4.12
CA LYS A 302 -13.52 -12.55 4.40
C LYS A 302 -12.77 -13.46 5.38
N VAL A 303 -11.44 -13.52 5.27
CA VAL A 303 -10.60 -14.30 6.20
C VAL A 303 -10.40 -13.59 7.55
N GLY A 304 -10.77 -12.31 7.65
CA GLY A 304 -10.57 -11.53 8.87
C GLY A 304 -9.09 -11.33 9.19
N ARG A 305 -8.25 -11.06 8.17
CA ARG A 305 -6.80 -10.98 8.35
C ARG A 305 -6.43 -9.86 9.32
N LYS A 306 -5.72 -10.21 10.41
CA LYS A 306 -5.23 -9.27 11.43
C LYS A 306 -3.73 -9.01 11.34
N TYR A 307 -3.32 -7.93 11.96
CA TYR A 307 -1.95 -7.50 12.11
C TYR A 307 -1.62 -7.27 13.59
N ALA A 308 -0.39 -7.59 13.98
CA ALA A 308 0.08 -7.39 15.33
C ALA A 308 0.13 -5.91 15.72
N GLY A 309 -0.25 -5.61 16.96
CA GLY A 309 -0.28 -4.25 17.51
C GLY A 309 -1.29 -3.33 16.82
N ASN A 310 -1.08 -2.02 16.96
CA ASN A 310 -2.00 -0.99 16.47
C ASN A 310 -1.66 -0.51 15.05
N VAL A 311 -0.91 -1.28 14.27
CA VAL A 311 -0.47 -0.85 12.93
C VAL A 311 -1.63 -0.78 11.92
N ALA A 312 -2.76 -1.43 12.21
CA ALA A 312 -3.93 -1.48 11.34
C ALA A 312 -5.22 -1.07 12.06
N CYS A 313 -5.11 -0.20 13.07
CA CYS A 313 -6.27 0.33 13.77
C CYS A 313 -7.23 1.10 12.85
N GLY A 314 -8.52 1.13 13.20
CA GLY A 314 -9.55 1.90 12.52
C GLY A 314 -9.30 3.41 12.60
N GLY A 315 -9.82 4.19 11.67
CA GLY A 315 -9.82 5.66 11.66
C GLY A 315 -10.35 6.27 12.96
N GLN A 316 -10.19 7.58 13.13
CA GLN A 316 -10.47 8.26 14.40
C GLN A 316 -11.88 7.99 14.94
N GLU A 317 -12.86 7.78 14.06
CA GLU A 317 -14.25 7.50 14.42
C GLU A 317 -14.55 6.04 14.69
N PHE A 318 -13.72 5.17 14.13
CA PHE A 318 -13.80 3.72 14.30
C PHE A 318 -12.77 3.24 15.34
N LYS A 319 -12.27 4.15 16.20
CA LYS A 319 -11.32 3.82 17.26
C LYS A 319 -11.89 2.78 18.23
N ASP A 320 -13.20 2.80 18.44
CA ASP A 320 -13.91 1.91 19.37
C ASP A 320 -14.22 0.54 18.75
N GLU A 321 -14.13 0.40 17.42
CA GLU A 321 -14.36 -0.86 16.70
C GLU A 321 -13.21 -1.87 16.87
N ARG A 322 -12.11 -1.47 17.54
CA ARG A 322 -10.93 -2.32 17.82
C ARG A 322 -10.39 -3.07 16.59
N TRP A 323 -10.59 -2.53 15.38
CA TRP A 323 -10.10 -3.17 14.17
C TRP A 323 -8.59 -3.34 14.23
N ARG A 324 -8.09 -4.54 13.89
CA ARG A 324 -6.65 -4.83 13.80
C ARG A 324 -6.24 -5.28 12.40
N GLY A 325 -7.07 -5.04 11.39
CA GLY A 325 -6.81 -5.51 10.03
C GLY A 325 -8.02 -5.40 9.11
N PHE A 326 -8.16 -6.39 8.24
CA PHE A 326 -9.24 -6.49 7.25
C PHE A 326 -10.46 -7.18 7.86
N SER A 327 -11.65 -6.63 7.58
CA SER A 327 -12.94 -7.22 7.93
C SER A 327 -14.00 -6.83 6.90
N VAL A 328 -15.06 -7.62 6.80
CA VAL A 328 -16.19 -7.31 5.90
C VAL A 328 -16.87 -6.00 6.31
N ASP A 329 -16.97 -5.71 7.60
CA ASP A 329 -17.57 -4.45 8.07
C ASP A 329 -16.73 -3.23 7.66
N ARG A 330 -15.41 -3.35 7.76
CA ARG A 330 -14.49 -2.30 7.32
C ARG A 330 -14.55 -2.08 5.80
N TRP A 331 -14.74 -3.15 5.02
CA TRP A 331 -14.98 -3.06 3.57
C TRP A 331 -16.23 -2.24 3.23
N LYS A 332 -17.33 -2.48 3.94
CA LYS A 332 -18.59 -1.72 3.76
C LYS A 332 -18.42 -0.23 4.10
N VAL A 333 -17.64 0.08 5.14
CA VAL A 333 -17.31 1.47 5.48
C VAL A 333 -16.53 2.14 4.36
N TRP A 334 -15.53 1.47 3.78
CA TRP A 334 -14.79 2.01 2.63
C TRP A 334 -15.69 2.22 1.41
N LEU A 335 -16.59 1.28 1.12
CA LEU A 335 -17.56 1.41 0.01
C LEU A 335 -18.47 2.62 0.21
N ALA A 336 -19.04 2.76 1.40
CA ALA A 336 -19.88 3.91 1.75
C ALA A 336 -19.11 5.24 1.66
N GLY A 337 -17.84 5.25 2.09
CA GLY A 337 -16.96 6.41 1.95
C GLY A 337 -16.80 6.84 0.49
N PHE A 338 -16.48 5.91 -0.41
CA PHE A 338 -16.38 6.21 -1.85
C PHE A 338 -17.70 6.72 -2.45
N MET A 339 -18.82 6.08 -2.11
CA MET A 339 -20.14 6.51 -2.60
C MET A 339 -20.45 7.94 -2.14
N MET A 340 -20.12 8.29 -0.90
CA MET A 340 -20.35 9.64 -0.39
C MET A 340 -19.48 10.68 -1.11
N PHE A 341 -18.22 10.36 -1.43
CA PHE A 341 -17.39 11.22 -2.28
C PHE A 341 -17.96 11.43 -3.68
N LEU A 342 -18.49 10.40 -4.33
CA LEU A 342 -19.11 10.55 -5.65
C LEU A 342 -20.28 11.54 -5.61
N LEU A 343 -21.16 11.41 -4.60
CA LEU A 343 -22.32 12.30 -4.44
C LEU A 343 -21.91 13.76 -4.25
N MET A 344 -20.80 14.04 -3.57
CA MET A 344 -20.31 15.41 -3.41
C MET A 344 -19.75 15.99 -4.70
N ILE A 345 -18.98 15.21 -5.45
CA ILE A 345 -18.36 15.67 -6.70
C ILE A 345 -19.41 15.87 -7.80
N GLU A 346 -20.50 15.10 -7.79
CA GLU A 346 -21.61 15.24 -8.76
C GLU A 346 -22.42 16.54 -8.62
N GLY A 347 -22.30 17.25 -7.49
CA GLY A 347 -23.03 18.50 -7.25
C GLY A 347 -22.41 19.74 -7.91
N ASP A 348 -21.24 19.62 -8.55
CA ASP A 348 -20.51 20.74 -9.15
C ASP A 348 -20.40 20.56 -10.68
N ASP A 349 -21.02 21.47 -11.43
CA ASP A 349 -21.05 21.43 -12.90
C ASP A 349 -19.73 21.92 -13.55
N ASP A 350 -18.81 22.51 -12.77
CA ASP A 350 -17.53 23.08 -13.24
C ASP A 350 -16.32 22.47 -12.51
N VAL A 351 -16.31 21.14 -12.40
CA VAL A 351 -15.19 20.37 -11.81
C VAL A 351 -13.93 20.45 -12.66
N GLY A 352 -12.79 20.66 -12.00
CA GLY A 352 -11.47 20.64 -12.63
C GLY A 352 -11.06 19.25 -13.13
N GLU A 353 -10.05 19.20 -14.01
CA GLU A 353 -9.55 17.94 -14.60
C GLU A 353 -9.12 16.90 -13.53
N GLU A 354 -8.49 17.33 -12.43
CA GLU A 354 -8.07 16.46 -11.32
C GLU A 354 -9.26 15.86 -10.56
N GLU A 355 -10.36 16.61 -10.44
CA GLU A 355 -11.58 16.18 -9.76
C GLU A 355 -12.34 15.17 -10.61
N GLN A 356 -12.41 15.41 -11.93
CA GLN A 356 -12.99 14.48 -12.89
C GLN A 356 -12.20 13.17 -12.96
N GLU A 357 -10.87 13.22 -12.98
CA GLU A 357 -10.01 12.03 -12.93
C GLU A 357 -10.23 11.24 -11.62
N THR A 358 -10.32 11.95 -10.49
CA THR A 358 -10.60 11.34 -9.19
C THR A 358 -11.98 10.66 -9.18
N ARG A 359 -13.01 11.33 -9.70
CA ARG A 359 -14.36 10.79 -9.83
C ARG A 359 -14.39 9.49 -10.65
N GLU A 360 -13.67 9.45 -11.76
CA GLU A 360 -13.58 8.25 -12.60
C GLU A 360 -12.90 7.08 -11.88
N LEU A 361 -11.83 7.37 -11.13
CA LEU A 361 -11.16 6.37 -10.30
C LEU A 361 -12.09 5.83 -9.21
N ILE A 362 -12.81 6.71 -8.51
CA ILE A 362 -13.75 6.29 -7.47
C ILE A 362 -14.88 5.45 -8.07
N ALA A 363 -15.49 5.86 -9.17
CA ALA A 363 -16.55 5.11 -9.83
C ALA A 363 -16.10 3.69 -10.22
N ARG A 364 -14.86 3.56 -10.74
CA ARG A 364 -14.26 2.25 -11.02
C ARG A 364 -14.03 1.43 -9.76
N ALA A 365 -13.54 2.05 -8.68
CA ALA A 365 -13.34 1.38 -7.41
C ALA A 365 -14.67 0.87 -6.82
N VAL A 366 -15.74 1.69 -6.82
CA VAL A 366 -17.08 1.29 -6.39
C VAL A 366 -17.57 0.07 -7.18
N GLY A 367 -17.48 0.11 -8.52
CA GLY A 367 -17.88 -1.04 -9.34
C GLY A 367 -17.09 -2.33 -9.04
N VAL A 368 -15.81 -2.21 -8.69
CA VAL A 368 -14.99 -3.35 -8.22
C VAL A 368 -15.48 -3.86 -6.85
N MET A 369 -15.88 -2.97 -5.94
CA MET A 369 -16.36 -3.36 -4.61
C MET A 369 -17.74 -4.00 -4.64
N GLU A 370 -18.68 -3.41 -5.37
CA GLU A 370 -20.06 -3.92 -5.51
C GLU A 370 -20.09 -5.30 -6.18
N ALA A 371 -19.21 -5.56 -7.14
CA ALA A 371 -19.12 -6.87 -7.79
C ALA A 371 -18.66 -8.01 -6.85
N ARG A 372 -18.31 -7.70 -5.59
CA ARG A 372 -17.76 -8.63 -4.60
C ARG A 372 -18.58 -8.75 -3.33
N GLU A 373 -19.59 -7.91 -3.12
CA GLU A 373 -20.64 -8.12 -2.10
C GLU A 373 -21.59 -9.25 -2.53
#